data_AF-A0ABC8V330-F1
#
_entry.id   AF-A0ABC8V330-F1
#
_cell.length_a   1.000
_cell.length_b   1.000
_cell.length_c   1.000
_cell.angle_alpha   90.00
_cell.angle_beta   90.00
_cell.angle_gamma   90.00
#
_symmetry.space_group_name_H-M   'P 1'
#
loop_
_entity.id
_entity.type
_entity.pdbx_description
1 polymer ?
#
loop_
_entity_poly.entity_id
_entity_poly.type
_entity_poly.pdbx_seq_one_letter_code
_entity_poly.pdbx_strand_id
1 'polypeptide(L)'
;MAGPNPPYYNSTSKSTTINPHWKKTKLYSLALITGLCSLAYLLGVWQHGGGSITSITANLGASIPCTISTKNSTKTPTTTTSISTSTQPLDFATHHSLDDGGAVSLPDEIIKTYPPCDVKYSEYTPCEDPERSLKFNRRRLKYRERHCPEKGELLKCRVPAPHGYMNPFKWPMSRDLVWYANVPHKELTVEKAVQNWIRYEEDRFRFPGGGTMFPNGADAYIDDIGKLINLKDGSIRTAIDTGCG
;
A
#
# COMPACT_ATOMS: atom_id res chain seq x y z
N MET A 1 -23.03 -45.30 14.99
CA MET A 1 -22.06 -46.12 14.25
C MET A 1 -20.89 -45.23 13.91
N ALA A 2 -19.82 -45.32 14.71
CA ALA A 2 -18.65 -44.47 14.62
C ALA A 2 -17.64 -45.08 13.64
N GLY A 3 -17.20 -44.30 12.65
CA GLY A 3 -16.15 -44.68 11.72
C GLY A 3 -14.75 -44.62 12.38
N PRO A 4 -13.75 -45.34 11.82
CA PRO A 4 -12.46 -45.51 12.48
C PRO A 4 -11.60 -44.23 12.44
N ASN A 5 -10.92 -43.95 13.56
CA ASN A 5 -9.95 -42.87 13.72
C ASN A 5 -8.72 -43.06 12.82
N PRO A 6 -8.11 -41.97 12.29
CA PRO A 6 -6.88 -42.06 11.49
C PRO A 6 -5.64 -42.36 12.35
N PRO A 7 -4.58 -42.97 11.77
CA PRO A 7 -3.41 -43.41 12.52
C PRO A 7 -2.49 -42.25 12.95
N TYR A 8 -1.98 -42.37 14.17
CA TYR A 8 -0.97 -41.49 14.78
C TYR A 8 0.36 -41.55 14.01
N TYR A 9 0.88 -40.39 13.61
CA TYR A 9 2.19 -40.23 13.00
C TYR A 9 3.24 -40.01 14.10
N ASN A 10 4.15 -40.97 14.29
CA ASN A 10 5.30 -40.81 15.19
C ASN A 10 6.55 -40.41 14.39
N SER A 11 7.21 -39.34 14.82
CA SER A 11 8.47 -38.87 14.25
C SER A 11 9.63 -39.76 14.69
N THR A 12 10.18 -40.56 13.78
CA THR A 12 11.45 -41.26 13.96
C THR A 12 12.61 -40.28 14.06
N SER A 13 13.17 -40.12 15.26
CA SER A 13 14.44 -39.44 15.46
C SER A 13 15.59 -40.30 14.90
N LYS A 14 16.33 -39.75 13.93
CA LYS A 14 17.58 -40.36 13.44
C LYS A 14 18.70 -40.10 14.44
N SER A 15 19.35 -41.17 14.90
CA SER A 15 20.62 -41.09 15.63
C SER A 15 21.75 -40.76 14.66
N THR A 16 22.42 -39.62 14.85
CA THR A 16 23.59 -39.21 14.06
C THR A 16 24.87 -39.63 14.79
N THR A 17 25.52 -40.69 14.32
CA THR A 17 26.86 -41.09 14.76
C THR A 17 27.89 -40.09 14.26
N ILE A 18 28.60 -39.42 15.17
CA ILE A 18 29.56 -38.35 14.86
C ILE A 18 30.92 -38.97 14.51
N ASN A 19 31.32 -38.87 13.24
CA ASN A 19 32.67 -39.21 12.75
C ASN A 19 33.70 -38.15 13.23
N PRO A 20 34.85 -38.52 13.84
CA PRO A 20 35.76 -37.58 14.49
C PRO A 20 36.72 -36.84 13.52
N HIS A 21 36.71 -37.18 12.22
CA HIS A 21 37.62 -36.61 11.23
C HIS A 21 37.21 -35.19 10.75
N TRP A 22 35.98 -34.75 11.03
CA TRP A 22 35.42 -33.49 10.51
C TRP A 22 35.61 -32.25 11.41
N LYS A 23 36.28 -32.41 12.57
CA LYS A 23 36.42 -31.30 13.55
C LYS A 23 37.58 -30.35 13.23
N LYS A 24 38.66 -30.82 12.62
CA LYS A 24 39.86 -29.98 12.40
C LYS A 24 39.65 -28.91 11.32
N THR A 25 39.07 -29.24 10.17
CA THR A 25 38.79 -28.28 9.08
C THR A 25 37.78 -27.20 9.48
N LYS A 26 36.79 -27.54 10.30
CA LYS A 26 35.84 -26.55 10.85
C LYS A 26 36.49 -25.61 11.86
N LEU A 27 37.47 -26.06 12.63
CA LEU A 27 38.21 -25.22 13.57
C LEU A 27 39.08 -24.19 12.86
N TYR A 28 39.83 -24.61 11.82
CA TYR A 28 40.63 -23.68 11.01
C TYR A 28 39.76 -22.68 10.27
N SER A 29 38.63 -23.12 9.71
CA SER A 29 37.67 -22.22 9.05
C SER A 29 37.07 -21.22 10.04
N LEU A 30 36.72 -21.64 11.26
CA LEU A 30 36.19 -20.75 12.29
C LEU A 30 37.25 -19.74 12.74
N ALA A 31 38.48 -20.19 12.98
CA ALA A 31 39.61 -19.33 13.35
C ALA A 31 39.95 -18.30 12.27
N LEU A 32 39.90 -18.70 10.99
CA LEU A 32 40.12 -17.82 9.84
C LEU A 32 39.02 -16.74 9.78
N ILE A 33 37.75 -17.13 9.91
CA ILE A 33 36.62 -16.19 9.90
C ILE A 33 36.73 -15.20 11.07
N THR A 34 37.02 -15.68 12.29
CA THR A 34 37.20 -14.78 13.44
C THR A 34 38.37 -13.83 13.25
N GLY A 35 39.49 -14.30 12.68
CA GLY A 35 40.65 -13.45 12.39
C GLY A 35 40.33 -12.37 11.35
N LEU A 36 39.61 -12.71 10.29
CA LEU A 36 39.17 -11.75 9.27
C LEU A 36 38.19 -10.71 9.85
N CYS A 37 37.25 -11.15 10.69
CA CYS A 37 36.33 -10.23 11.38
C CYS A 37 37.06 -9.28 12.34
N SER A 38 38.02 -9.76 13.12
CA SER A 38 38.83 -8.93 14.02
C SER A 38 39.68 -7.93 13.23
N LEU A 39 40.27 -8.33 12.11
CA LEU A 39 41.06 -7.45 11.26
C LEU A 39 40.19 -6.34 10.64
N ALA A 40 39.01 -6.69 10.11
CA ALA A 40 38.07 -5.72 9.58
C ALA A 40 37.57 -4.73 10.65
N TYR A 41 37.33 -5.21 11.87
CA TYR A 41 36.96 -4.36 13.00
C TYR A 41 38.08 -3.38 13.38
N LEU A 42 39.32 -3.85 13.50
CA LEU A 42 40.47 -3.00 13.81
C LEU A 42 40.76 -1.99 12.69
N LEU A 43 40.58 -2.37 11.42
CA LEU A 43 40.67 -1.45 10.30
C LEU A 43 39.55 -0.40 10.33
N GLY A 44 38.32 -0.79 10.66
CA GLY A 44 37.21 0.15 10.86
C GLY A 44 37.48 1.13 12.01
N VAL A 45 37.98 0.64 13.15
CA VAL A 45 38.38 1.48 14.29
C VAL A 45 39.57 2.37 13.93
N TRP A 46 40.51 1.92 13.09
CA TRP A 46 41.63 2.76 12.67
C TRP A 46 41.21 3.84 11.67
N GLN A 47 40.28 3.53 10.75
CA GLN A 47 39.72 4.48 9.79
C GLN A 47 38.73 5.48 10.42
N HIS A 48 38.10 5.11 11.54
CA HIS A 48 37.11 5.95 12.24
C HIS A 48 37.56 6.42 13.65
N GLY A 49 38.77 6.03 14.09
CA GLY A 49 39.29 6.29 15.45
C GLY A 49 39.99 7.64 15.64
N GLY A 50 39.97 8.50 14.61
CA GLY A 50 40.41 9.89 14.71
C GLY A 50 39.23 10.85 14.56
N GLY A 51 38.35 10.92 15.56
CA GLY A 51 37.20 11.84 15.48
C GLY A 51 36.29 11.86 16.70
N SER A 52 36.63 12.71 17.67
CA SER A 52 35.75 13.39 18.63
C SER A 52 34.68 12.59 19.38
N ILE A 53 34.92 12.43 20.68
CA ILE A 53 33.88 12.20 21.69
C ILE A 53 32.98 13.44 21.69
N THR A 54 31.75 13.32 21.18
CA THR A 54 30.64 14.19 21.58
C THR A 54 29.49 13.28 22.02
N SER A 55 29.24 13.33 23.32
CA SER A 55 28.03 12.82 23.97
C SER A 55 26.79 13.42 23.31
N ILE A 56 26.03 12.61 22.58
CA ILE A 56 24.69 12.97 22.10
C ILE A 56 23.68 12.19 22.93
N THR A 57 23.17 12.84 23.98
CA THR A 57 21.89 12.50 24.60
C THR A 57 20.80 12.58 23.54
N ALA A 58 20.23 11.43 23.16
CA ALA A 58 19.08 11.36 22.28
C ALA A 58 17.80 11.71 23.06
N ASN A 59 17.46 12.99 23.10
CA ASN A 59 16.10 13.46 23.35
C ASN A 59 15.64 14.20 22.08
N LEU A 60 14.67 13.64 21.35
CA LEU A 60 13.88 14.39 20.40
C LEU A 60 12.48 13.78 20.21
N GLY A 61 11.67 13.83 21.27
CA GLY A 61 10.29 14.23 21.12
C GLY A 61 10.27 15.76 21.13
N ALA A 62 10.05 16.38 19.98
CA ALA A 62 9.88 17.83 19.87
C ALA A 62 8.78 18.13 18.86
N SER A 63 7.56 18.25 19.38
CA SER A 63 6.48 18.99 18.75
C SER A 63 6.96 20.39 18.42
N ILE A 64 6.91 20.77 17.15
CA ILE A 64 7.19 22.14 16.70
C ILE A 64 6.03 23.03 17.18
N PRO A 65 6.26 24.05 18.04
CA PRO A 65 5.26 25.06 18.33
C PRO A 65 5.32 26.13 17.22
N CYS A 66 4.21 26.36 16.52
CA CYS A 66 4.09 27.54 15.67
C CYS A 66 3.88 28.78 16.54
N THR A 67 4.96 29.53 16.79
CA THR A 67 4.91 30.84 17.43
C THR A 67 4.48 31.88 16.40
N ILE A 68 3.29 32.45 16.57
CA ILE A 68 2.82 33.58 15.75
C ILE A 68 3.60 34.82 16.17
N SER A 69 4.48 35.31 15.29
CA SER A 69 5.22 36.55 15.50
C SER A 69 4.31 37.75 15.24
N THR A 70 3.78 38.34 16.30
CA THR A 70 3.17 39.67 16.30
C THR A 70 4.24 40.75 16.07
N LYS A 71 4.25 41.36 14.88
CA LYS A 71 4.89 42.66 14.69
C LYS A 71 3.84 43.76 14.85
N ASN A 72 3.91 44.44 15.99
CA ASN A 72 3.30 45.74 16.20
C ASN A 72 4.04 46.79 15.33
N SER A 73 3.29 47.52 14.51
CA SER A 73 3.63 48.92 14.24
C SER A 73 2.33 49.73 14.24
N THR A 74 2.37 50.77 15.04
CA THR A 74 1.28 51.64 15.49
C THR A 74 0.72 52.55 14.40
N LYS A 75 -0.61 52.62 14.30
CA LYS A 75 -1.45 53.85 14.32
C LYS A 75 -2.92 53.49 14.06
N THR A 76 -3.76 53.61 15.09
CA THR A 76 -5.24 53.73 15.02
C THR A 76 -5.61 55.08 14.36
N PRO A 77 -6.80 55.27 13.73
CA PRO A 77 -8.11 55.03 14.37
C PRO A 77 -9.12 54.18 13.55
N THR A 78 -9.81 53.30 14.28
CA THR A 78 -11.24 52.99 14.19
C THR A 78 -11.81 52.42 12.87
N THR A 79 -11.97 51.10 12.81
CA THR A 79 -13.17 50.48 12.22
C THR A 79 -13.41 49.12 12.89
N THR A 80 -14.53 48.99 13.60
CA THR A 80 -15.02 47.73 14.17
C THR A 80 -15.23 46.72 13.04
N THR A 81 -14.46 45.63 13.02
CA THR A 81 -14.78 44.46 12.19
C THR A 81 -14.57 43.22 13.02
N SER A 82 -15.67 42.53 13.30
CA SER A 82 -15.74 41.24 13.97
C SER A 82 -14.91 40.20 13.21
N ILE A 83 -13.91 39.63 13.89
CA ILE A 83 -13.21 38.43 13.41
C ILE A 83 -14.22 37.28 13.50
N SER A 84 -14.88 37.02 12.38
CA SER A 84 -15.69 35.82 12.20
C SER A 84 -14.70 34.68 11.94
N THR A 85 -14.60 33.74 12.87
CA THR A 85 -14.03 32.42 12.62
C THR A 85 -14.80 31.80 11.46
N SER A 86 -14.26 31.86 10.24
CA SER A 86 -14.93 31.25 9.08
C SER A 86 -14.73 29.74 9.17
N THR A 87 -15.66 29.06 9.84
CA THR A 87 -16.00 27.67 9.51
C THR A 87 -16.66 27.69 8.12
N GLN A 88 -15.88 27.86 7.07
CA GLN A 88 -16.39 27.65 5.72
C GLN A 88 -16.67 26.15 5.60
N PRO A 89 -17.93 25.74 5.30
CA PRO A 89 -18.25 24.35 5.10
C PRO A 89 -17.44 23.82 3.91
N LEU A 90 -16.84 22.64 4.06
CA LEU A 90 -16.18 21.95 2.95
C LEU A 90 -17.21 21.69 1.85
N ASP A 91 -16.96 22.22 0.66
CA ASP A 91 -17.81 21.98 -0.50
C ASP A 91 -17.44 20.62 -1.12
N PHE A 92 -18.37 19.66 -0.99
CA PHE A 92 -18.24 18.33 -1.58
C PHE A 92 -19.03 18.21 -2.90
N ALA A 93 -19.53 19.32 -3.46
CA ALA A 93 -20.23 19.29 -4.73
C ALA A 93 -19.30 18.89 -5.87
N THR A 94 -19.81 18.08 -6.79
CA THR A 94 -19.08 17.68 -7.99
C THR A 94 -18.92 18.86 -8.94
N HIS A 95 -17.74 19.47 -9.00
CA HIS A 95 -17.43 20.55 -9.96
C HIS A 95 -17.14 20.04 -11.38
N HIS A 96 -17.09 18.73 -11.57
CA HIS A 96 -16.99 18.08 -12.87
C HIS A 96 -18.35 17.46 -13.22
N SER A 97 -19.31 18.32 -13.53
CA SER A 97 -20.45 17.86 -14.31
C SER A 97 -19.97 17.76 -15.75
N LEU A 98 -19.93 16.54 -16.29
CA LEU A 98 -20.12 16.42 -17.73
C LEU A 98 -21.43 17.13 -18.03
N ASP A 99 -21.47 17.89 -19.11
CA ASP A 99 -22.68 18.52 -19.63
C ASP A 99 -23.63 17.42 -20.13
N ASP A 100 -24.11 16.59 -19.21
CA ASP A 100 -25.09 15.55 -19.47
C ASP A 100 -26.43 16.26 -19.40
N GLY A 101 -26.74 16.95 -20.49
CA GLY A 101 -28.06 17.49 -20.77
C GLY A 101 -29.06 16.37 -20.48
N GLY A 102 -29.78 16.53 -19.37
CA GLY A 102 -30.52 15.44 -18.74
C GLY A 102 -31.38 14.69 -19.72
N ALA A 103 -31.28 13.35 -19.72
CA ALA A 103 -32.15 12.43 -20.45
C ALA A 103 -32.59 12.94 -21.84
N VAL A 104 -31.69 13.58 -22.58
CA VAL A 104 -31.90 13.74 -24.02
C VAL A 104 -31.69 12.36 -24.58
N SER A 105 -32.74 11.81 -25.19
CA SER A 105 -32.60 10.63 -26.04
C SER A 105 -31.58 11.00 -27.10
N LEU A 106 -30.31 10.63 -26.86
CA LEU A 106 -29.26 10.71 -27.86
C LEU A 106 -29.84 10.01 -29.09
N PRO A 107 -29.80 10.65 -30.28
CA PRO A 107 -30.09 9.91 -31.50
C PRO A 107 -29.24 8.64 -31.47
N ASP A 108 -29.74 7.54 -32.05
CA ASP A 108 -29.05 6.25 -32.20
C ASP A 108 -27.67 6.35 -32.92
N GLU A 109 -27.20 7.57 -33.20
CA GLU A 109 -25.86 7.90 -33.64
C GLU A 109 -24.81 7.66 -32.54
N ILE A 110 -24.33 6.42 -32.60
CA ILE A 110 -22.99 5.95 -32.23
C ILE A 110 -22.80 5.80 -30.71
N ILE A 111 -23.53 4.84 -30.11
CA ILE A 111 -23.02 4.14 -28.93
C ILE A 111 -21.65 3.56 -29.31
N LYS A 112 -20.58 4.25 -28.88
CA LYS A 112 -19.21 3.85 -29.16
C LYS A 112 -18.91 2.55 -28.41
N THR A 113 -19.09 1.45 -29.10
CA THR A 113 -18.85 0.11 -28.58
C THR A 113 -17.36 -0.20 -28.68
N TYR A 114 -16.77 -0.58 -27.56
CA TYR A 114 -15.38 -0.99 -27.49
C TYR A 114 -15.32 -2.52 -27.44
N PRO A 115 -14.53 -3.18 -28.31
CA PRO A 115 -14.39 -4.63 -28.28
C PRO A 115 -13.73 -5.10 -26.98
N PRO A 116 -13.83 -6.39 -26.63
CA PRO A 116 -13.09 -6.95 -25.50
C PRO A 116 -11.58 -6.86 -25.74
N CYS A 117 -10.82 -6.55 -24.69
CA CYS A 117 -9.36 -6.66 -24.72
C CYS A 117 -8.92 -8.13 -24.63
N ASP A 118 -7.72 -8.43 -25.15
CA ASP A 118 -7.00 -9.65 -24.83
C ASP A 118 -6.75 -9.73 -23.30
N VAL A 119 -6.86 -10.93 -22.73
CA VAL A 119 -6.73 -11.19 -21.29
C VAL A 119 -5.39 -10.72 -20.75
N LYS A 120 -4.32 -10.74 -21.55
CA LYS A 120 -3.00 -10.24 -21.13
C LYS A 120 -2.99 -8.76 -20.73
N TYR A 121 -3.99 -7.99 -21.13
CA TYR A 121 -4.12 -6.57 -20.78
C TYR A 121 -4.90 -6.32 -19.49
N SER A 122 -5.32 -7.36 -18.75
CA SER A 122 -6.06 -7.20 -17.49
C SER A 122 -5.29 -6.41 -16.43
N GLU A 123 -3.97 -6.54 -16.43
CA GLU A 123 -3.04 -5.89 -15.48
C GLU A 123 -2.16 -4.84 -16.16
N TYR A 124 -2.43 -4.52 -17.43
CA TYR A 124 -1.61 -3.57 -18.17
C TYR A 124 -1.81 -2.15 -17.65
N THR A 125 -0.74 -1.57 -17.09
CA THR A 125 -0.69 -0.19 -16.61
C THR A 125 0.07 0.69 -17.61
N PRO A 126 -0.59 1.28 -18.62
CA PRO A 126 0.06 1.86 -19.80
C PRO A 126 1.11 2.94 -19.52
N CYS A 127 0.94 3.74 -18.46
CA CYS A 127 1.86 4.81 -18.11
C CYS A 127 2.99 4.39 -17.15
N GLU A 128 2.90 3.17 -16.59
CA GLU A 128 3.87 2.58 -15.66
C GLU A 128 4.43 1.27 -16.26
N ASP A 129 4.47 1.17 -17.58
CA ASP A 129 4.94 -0.01 -18.31
C ASP A 129 6.46 -0.17 -18.20
N PRO A 130 6.99 -1.28 -17.63
CA PRO A 130 8.43 -1.44 -17.42
C PRO A 130 9.23 -1.44 -18.72
N GLU A 131 8.74 -2.08 -19.77
CA GLU A 131 9.44 -2.19 -21.04
C GLU A 131 9.62 -0.82 -21.71
N ARG A 132 8.58 0.00 -21.68
CA ARG A 132 8.61 1.39 -22.16
C ARG A 132 9.54 2.24 -21.30
N SER A 133 9.41 2.13 -19.98
CA SER A 133 10.19 2.92 -19.02
C SER A 133 11.69 2.68 -19.19
N LEU A 134 12.11 1.44 -19.43
CA LEU A 134 13.50 1.04 -19.64
C LEU A 134 14.13 1.58 -20.95
N LYS A 135 13.34 2.08 -21.91
CA LYS A 135 13.84 2.71 -23.15
C LYS A 135 14.44 4.11 -22.91
N PHE A 136 14.12 4.74 -21.78
CA PHE A 136 14.56 6.10 -21.48
C PHE A 136 15.94 6.15 -20.79
N ASN A 137 16.63 7.28 -20.98
CA ASN A 137 17.96 7.48 -20.43
C ASN A 137 17.96 7.42 -18.88
N ARG A 138 19.01 6.82 -18.30
CA ARG A 138 19.13 6.68 -16.83
C ARG A 138 19.54 7.96 -16.11
N ARG A 139 20.06 8.96 -16.85
CA ARG A 139 20.41 10.28 -16.33
C ARG A 139 19.19 10.92 -15.69
N ARG A 140 19.37 11.47 -14.49
CA ARG A 140 18.30 12.09 -13.69
C ARG A 140 17.09 11.17 -13.44
N LEU A 141 17.27 9.86 -13.53
CA LEU A 141 16.20 8.89 -13.30
C LEU A 141 14.99 9.07 -14.25
N LYS A 142 15.18 9.58 -15.47
CA LYS A 142 14.07 9.75 -16.43
C LYS A 142 13.30 8.45 -16.68
N TYR A 143 13.99 7.31 -16.70
CA TYR A 143 13.37 5.98 -16.81
C TYR A 143 12.42 5.61 -15.65
N ARG A 144 12.37 6.38 -14.55
CA ARG A 144 11.43 6.21 -13.44
C ARG A 144 10.26 7.19 -13.48
N GLU A 145 10.22 8.09 -14.45
CA GLU A 145 9.09 8.98 -14.69
C GLU A 145 7.94 8.22 -15.38
N ARG A 146 6.75 8.79 -15.39
CA ARG A 146 5.59 8.26 -16.12
C ARG A 146 5.78 8.41 -17.61
N HIS A 147 5.70 7.29 -18.32
CA HIS A 147 5.79 7.26 -19.78
C HIS A 147 4.51 6.64 -20.33
N CYS A 148 3.58 7.50 -20.76
CA CYS A 148 2.31 7.04 -21.32
C CYS A 148 2.43 6.69 -22.82
N PRO A 149 1.56 5.83 -23.35
CA PRO A 149 1.47 5.57 -24.78
C PRO A 149 1.03 6.83 -25.54
N GLU A 150 1.52 6.96 -26.77
CA GLU A 150 1.06 8.02 -27.66
C GLU A 150 -0.39 7.77 -28.10
N LYS A 151 -1.05 8.77 -28.68
CA LYS A 151 -2.47 8.67 -29.09
C LYS A 151 -2.75 7.49 -30.02
N GLY A 152 -1.80 7.10 -30.86
CA GLY A 152 -1.91 5.95 -31.76
C GLY A 152 -1.74 4.58 -31.09
N GLU A 153 -1.17 4.55 -29.89
CA GLU A 153 -0.91 3.33 -29.11
C GLU A 153 -2.00 3.06 -28.06
N LEU A 154 -2.96 3.97 -27.91
CA LEU A 154 -4.04 3.85 -26.92
C LEU A 154 -4.97 2.68 -27.27
N LEU A 155 -5.06 1.71 -26.37
CA LEU A 155 -6.00 0.61 -26.46
C LEU A 155 -7.43 1.12 -26.27
N LYS A 156 -8.27 0.87 -27.28
CA LYS A 156 -9.69 1.20 -27.28
C LYS A 156 -10.49 -0.10 -27.14
N CYS A 157 -10.35 -0.74 -26.00
CA CYS A 157 -11.03 -2.00 -25.68
C CYS A 157 -11.47 -2.00 -24.20
N ARG A 158 -12.36 -2.92 -23.84
CA ARG A 158 -12.80 -3.14 -22.45
C ARG A 158 -12.27 -4.47 -21.95
N VAL A 159 -11.65 -4.49 -20.78
CA VAL A 159 -11.23 -5.74 -20.14
C VAL A 159 -12.50 -6.52 -19.74
N PRO A 160 -12.73 -7.73 -20.25
CA PRO A 160 -13.89 -8.52 -19.86
C PRO A 160 -13.74 -9.02 -18.42
N ALA A 161 -14.86 -9.33 -17.78
CA ALA A 161 -14.84 -10.04 -16.51
C ALA A 161 -14.16 -11.41 -16.71
N PRO A 162 -13.28 -11.84 -15.79
CA PRO A 162 -12.63 -13.14 -15.89
C PRO A 162 -13.66 -14.27 -15.79
N HIS A 163 -13.30 -15.44 -16.30
CA HIS A 163 -14.17 -16.61 -16.25
C HIS A 163 -14.51 -16.97 -14.79
N GLY A 164 -15.81 -17.13 -14.50
CA GLY A 164 -16.30 -17.43 -13.15
C GLY A 164 -16.43 -16.21 -12.23
N TYR A 165 -16.22 -14.99 -12.74
CA TYR A 165 -16.47 -13.77 -11.97
C TYR A 165 -17.92 -13.71 -11.49
N MET A 166 -18.10 -13.40 -10.22
CA MET A 166 -19.39 -13.32 -9.55
C MET A 166 -19.79 -11.87 -9.30
N ASN A 167 -21.10 -11.62 -9.19
CA ASN A 167 -21.60 -10.30 -8.80
C ASN A 167 -21.07 -9.93 -7.41
N PRO A 168 -20.40 -8.77 -7.24
CA PRO A 168 -19.90 -8.33 -5.94
C PRO A 168 -21.02 -8.21 -4.90
N PHE A 169 -20.65 -8.35 -3.63
CA PHE A 169 -21.57 -8.09 -2.52
C PHE A 169 -22.07 -6.65 -2.57
N LYS A 170 -23.30 -6.42 -2.09
CA LYS A 170 -23.80 -5.06 -1.90
C LYS A 170 -23.12 -4.44 -0.69
N TRP A 171 -22.94 -3.12 -0.71
CA TRP A 171 -22.59 -2.37 0.49
C TRP A 171 -23.64 -2.60 1.59
N PRO A 172 -23.26 -2.77 2.88
CA PRO A 172 -21.91 -2.69 3.43
C PRO A 172 -21.12 -4.00 3.43
N MET A 173 -21.70 -5.12 3.01
CA MET A 173 -21.01 -6.42 3.06
C MET A 173 -19.74 -6.47 2.19
N SER A 174 -19.71 -5.73 1.08
CA SER A 174 -18.52 -5.60 0.22
C SER A 174 -17.32 -4.92 0.89
N ARG A 175 -17.51 -4.28 2.06
CA ARG A 175 -16.41 -3.79 2.90
C ARG A 175 -15.56 -4.95 3.44
N ASP A 176 -16.23 -6.00 3.90
CA ASP A 176 -15.59 -7.08 4.67
C ASP A 176 -15.38 -8.34 3.83
N LEU A 177 -16.06 -8.46 2.69
CA LEU A 177 -16.12 -9.70 1.91
C LEU A 177 -15.92 -9.47 0.42
N VAL A 178 -15.14 -10.36 -0.20
CA VAL A 178 -15.04 -10.49 -1.66
C VAL A 178 -15.08 -11.97 -2.03
N TRP A 179 -15.67 -12.30 -3.19
CA TRP A 179 -15.63 -13.65 -3.71
C TRP A 179 -14.20 -14.08 -4.04
N TYR A 180 -13.84 -15.32 -3.68
CA TYR A 180 -12.56 -15.90 -4.03
C TYR A 180 -12.33 -15.92 -5.56
N ALA A 181 -13.41 -16.11 -6.34
CA ALA A 181 -13.39 -16.10 -7.80
C ALA A 181 -13.09 -14.72 -8.41
N ASN A 182 -13.30 -13.63 -7.66
CA ASN A 182 -13.14 -12.26 -8.16
C ASN A 182 -11.74 -11.70 -7.94
N VAL A 183 -10.85 -12.43 -7.24
CA VAL A 183 -9.49 -11.97 -6.93
C VAL A 183 -8.50 -12.62 -7.91
N PRO A 184 -7.74 -11.84 -8.69
CA PRO A 184 -6.80 -12.36 -9.68
C PRO A 184 -5.54 -12.97 -9.06
N HIS A 185 -5.01 -12.36 -7.99
CA HIS A 185 -3.78 -12.79 -7.31
C HIS A 185 -4.10 -13.34 -5.91
N LYS A 186 -4.26 -14.64 -5.80
CA LYS A 186 -4.67 -15.31 -4.56
C LYS A 186 -3.48 -15.56 -3.62
N GLU A 187 -2.26 -15.50 -4.15
CA GLU A 187 -1.00 -15.72 -3.44
C GLU A 187 -0.81 -14.73 -2.30
N LEU A 188 -1.35 -13.51 -2.44
CA LEU A 188 -1.36 -12.49 -1.40
C LEU A 188 -1.98 -12.99 -0.09
N THR A 189 -2.91 -13.95 -0.17
CA THR A 189 -3.54 -14.50 1.03
C THR A 189 -2.61 -15.40 1.83
N VAL A 190 -1.62 -15.99 1.17
CA VAL A 190 -0.56 -16.76 1.80
C VAL A 190 0.52 -15.82 2.33
N GLU A 191 0.98 -14.88 1.51
CA GLU A 191 2.06 -13.96 1.88
C GLU A 191 1.68 -12.98 3.01
N LYS A 192 0.40 -12.61 3.10
CA LYS A 192 -0.12 -11.66 4.09
C LYS A 192 -0.94 -12.33 5.21
N ALA A 193 -1.06 -13.66 5.22
CA ALA A 193 -1.83 -14.41 6.23
C ALA A 193 -1.43 -14.02 7.66
N VAL A 194 -0.13 -13.92 7.92
CA VAL A 194 0.43 -13.65 9.26
C VAL A 194 0.02 -12.27 9.78
N GLN A 195 -0.26 -11.30 8.89
CA GLN A 195 -0.64 -9.95 9.26
C GLN A 195 -2.14 -9.80 9.54
N ASN A 196 -2.92 -10.89 9.43
CA ASN A 196 -4.37 -10.88 9.59
C ASN A 196 -5.07 -9.87 8.67
N TRP A 197 -4.49 -9.59 7.49
CA TRP A 197 -5.08 -8.69 6.48
C TRP A 197 -6.27 -9.33 5.77
N ILE A 198 -6.17 -10.64 5.52
CA ILE A 198 -7.14 -11.38 4.74
C ILE A 198 -7.26 -12.80 5.31
N ARG A 199 -8.49 -13.30 5.37
CA ARG A 199 -8.80 -14.67 5.75
C ARG A 199 -9.52 -15.35 4.61
N TYR A 200 -9.10 -16.55 4.29
CA TYR A 200 -9.79 -17.40 3.33
C TYR A 200 -10.94 -18.15 4.03
N GLU A 201 -12.16 -17.99 3.50
CA GLU A 201 -13.40 -18.62 3.97
C GLU A 201 -14.03 -19.37 2.79
N GLU A 202 -13.38 -20.45 2.32
CA GLU A 202 -13.83 -21.34 1.24
C GLU A 202 -14.13 -20.66 -0.11
N ASP A 203 -15.31 -20.07 -0.27
CA ASP A 203 -15.72 -19.39 -1.50
C ASP A 203 -15.45 -17.87 -1.45
N ARG A 204 -14.96 -17.37 -0.33
CA ARG A 204 -14.79 -15.93 -0.05
C ARG A 204 -13.46 -15.63 0.62
N PHE A 205 -13.08 -14.36 0.52
CA PHE A 205 -12.13 -13.76 1.41
C PHE A 205 -12.82 -12.78 2.36
N ARG A 206 -12.38 -12.79 3.62
CA ARG A 206 -12.77 -11.82 4.65
C ARG A 206 -11.61 -10.87 4.95
N PHE A 207 -11.92 -9.59 5.07
CA PHE A 207 -11.02 -8.54 5.52
C PHE A 207 -11.40 -8.12 6.94
N PRO A 208 -10.68 -8.57 7.98
CA PRO A 208 -11.07 -8.30 9.37
C PRO A 208 -10.61 -6.92 9.87
N GLY A 209 -10.22 -5.99 8.99
CA GLY A 209 -9.76 -4.64 9.36
C GLY A 209 -8.38 -4.57 10.03
N GLY A 210 -7.62 -5.67 10.04
CA GLY A 210 -6.27 -5.72 10.62
C GLY A 210 -5.18 -5.23 9.65
N GLY A 211 -4.06 -4.74 10.20
CA GLY A 211 -2.83 -4.56 9.46
C GLY A 211 -1.73 -3.82 10.20
N THR A 212 -0.48 -3.92 9.73
CA THR A 212 0.67 -3.36 10.46
C THR A 212 0.74 -1.84 10.40
N MET A 213 0.03 -1.20 9.47
CA MET A 213 0.06 0.26 9.31
C MET A 213 -0.95 0.98 10.24
N PHE A 214 -1.96 0.27 10.75
CA PHE A 214 -2.99 0.83 11.61
C PHE A 214 -2.89 0.26 13.04
N PRO A 215 -2.29 0.99 14.00
CA PRO A 215 -2.13 0.51 15.37
C PRO A 215 -3.45 0.08 16.04
N ASN A 216 -4.54 0.75 15.69
CA ASN A 216 -5.89 0.49 16.21
C ASN A 216 -6.80 -0.21 15.17
N GLY A 217 -6.24 -0.71 14.07
CA GLY A 217 -6.98 -1.26 12.94
C GLY A 217 -7.50 -0.19 11.97
N ALA A 218 -7.83 -0.62 10.75
CA ALA A 218 -8.32 0.26 9.69
C ALA A 218 -9.68 0.88 10.03
N ASP A 219 -10.52 0.17 10.80
CA ASP A 219 -11.83 0.68 11.23
C ASP A 219 -11.70 1.96 12.06
N ALA A 220 -10.76 2.02 13.00
CA ALA A 220 -10.51 3.21 13.82
C ALA A 220 -10.04 4.41 12.97
N TYR A 221 -9.22 4.14 11.95
CA TYR A 221 -8.77 5.16 11.00
C TYR A 221 -9.95 5.72 10.17
N ILE A 222 -10.83 4.84 9.69
CA ILE A 222 -12.05 5.24 8.95
C ILE A 222 -13.00 6.01 9.86
N ASP A 223 -13.15 5.61 11.13
CA ASP A 223 -13.96 6.32 12.12
C ASP A 223 -13.43 7.73 12.40
N ASP A 224 -12.11 7.90 12.46
CA ASP A 224 -11.48 9.22 12.63
C ASP A 224 -11.74 10.13 11.43
N ILE A 225 -11.69 9.61 10.19
CA ILE A 225 -12.12 10.34 9.00
C ILE A 225 -13.60 10.69 9.09
N GLY A 226 -14.44 9.74 9.51
CA GLY A 226 -15.88 9.91 9.66
C GLY A 226 -16.31 10.97 10.69
N LYS A 227 -15.41 11.37 11.60
CA LYS A 227 -15.63 12.51 12.52
C LYS A 227 -15.45 13.87 11.83
N LEU A 228 -14.68 13.91 10.75
CA LEU A 228 -14.35 15.14 10.01
C LEU A 228 -15.29 15.36 8.82
N ILE A 229 -15.65 14.27 8.13
CA ILE A 229 -16.48 14.30 6.92
C ILE A 229 -17.59 13.23 7.00
N ASN A 230 -18.77 13.53 6.47
CA ASN A 230 -19.88 12.57 6.51
C ASN A 230 -19.68 11.45 5.48
N LEU A 231 -19.23 10.28 5.95
CA LEU A 231 -19.08 9.08 5.12
C LEU A 231 -20.38 8.27 4.95
N LYS A 232 -21.47 8.62 5.65
CA LYS A 232 -22.65 7.75 5.80
C LYS A 232 -23.77 8.04 4.79
N ASP A 233 -23.83 9.25 4.24
CA ASP A 233 -24.94 9.70 3.38
C ASP A 233 -24.73 9.42 1.89
N GLY A 234 -23.56 8.90 1.50
CA GLY A 234 -23.22 8.64 0.11
C GLY A 234 -22.95 9.89 -0.73
N SER A 235 -22.78 11.06 -0.10
CA SER A 235 -22.35 12.29 -0.76
C SER A 235 -20.94 12.15 -1.35
N ILE A 236 -20.05 11.47 -0.63
CA ILE A 236 -18.70 11.11 -1.08
C ILE A 236 -18.76 9.80 -1.85
N ARG A 237 -18.46 9.86 -3.15
CA ARG A 237 -18.46 8.70 -4.05
C ARG A 237 -17.08 8.14 -4.35
N THR A 238 -16.04 8.96 -4.20
CA THR A 238 -14.66 8.62 -4.53
C THR A 238 -13.73 9.20 -3.47
N ALA A 239 -12.84 8.37 -2.94
CA ALA A 239 -11.72 8.77 -2.09
C ALA A 239 -10.44 8.17 -2.66
N ILE A 240 -9.33 8.91 -2.58
CA ILE A 240 -8.00 8.43 -2.93
C ILE A 240 -7.17 8.52 -1.66
N ASP A 241 -6.87 7.36 -1.09
CA ASP A 241 -5.90 7.22 0.00
C ASP A 241 -4.64 6.58 -0.57
N THR A 242 -3.49 7.22 -0.35
CA THR A 242 -2.20 6.79 -0.89
C THR A 242 -1.28 6.33 0.23
N GLY A 243 -1.12 5.01 0.36
CA GLY A 243 -0.28 4.37 1.37
C GLY A 243 0.17 2.96 0.96
N CYS A 244 0.94 2.29 1.82
CA CYS A 244 1.42 0.91 1.60
C CYS A 244 0.51 -0.17 2.23
N GLY A 245 -0.76 0.15 2.51
CA GLY A 245 -1.72 -0.75 3.12
C GLY A 245 -2.65 -0.04 4.08
#